data_AF-A0A377X9Z9-F1
#
_entry.id   AF-A0A377X9Z9-F1
#
_cell.length_a   1.000
_cell.length_b   1.000
_cell.length_c   1.000
_cell.angle_alpha   90.00
_cell.angle_beta   90.00
_cell.angle_gamma   90.00
#
_symmetry.space_group_name_H-M   'P 1'
#
loop_
_entity.id
_entity.type
_entity.pdbx_description
1 polymer ?
#
loop_
_entity_poly.entity_id
_entity_poly.type
_entity_poly.pdbx_seq_one_letter_code
_entity_poly.pdbx_strand_id
1 'polypeptide(L)'
;MEIGFFQVSHHGIPLADILQAFSMTEAFFDLPDEVKRQYPLAGNAGWESKAQVRPSTRTPDQKESYQITRPLMAGRWPSDRE
;
A
#
# COMPACT_ATOMS: atom_id res chain seq x y z
N MET A 1 17.83 9.45 -26.94
CA MET A 1 16.79 9.55 -25.90
C MET A 1 17.28 8.76 -24.71
N GLU A 2 17.63 9.44 -23.61
CA GLU A 2 17.75 8.75 -22.32
C GLU A 2 16.35 8.61 -21.75
N ILE A 3 16.00 7.37 -21.40
CA ILE A 3 14.74 7.06 -20.72
C ILE A 3 15.05 7.25 -19.24
N GLY A 4 14.31 8.10 -18.52
CA GLY A 4 14.48 8.35 -17.08
C GLY A 4 14.06 7.18 -16.18
N PHE A 5 14.20 5.94 -16.68
CA PHE A 5 13.77 4.69 -16.06
C PHE A 5 14.77 3.59 -16.39
N PHE A 6 15.08 2.75 -15.39
CA PHE A 6 15.88 1.54 -15.53
C PHE A 6 15.33 0.46 -14.60
N GLN A 7 15.73 -0.79 -14.84
CA GLN A 7 15.40 -1.92 -13.97
C GLN A 7 16.70 -2.42 -13.30
N VAL A 8 16.61 -2.83 -12.05
CA VAL A 8 17.73 -3.41 -11.30
C VAL A 8 17.52 -4.91 -11.19
N SER A 9 18.50 -5.69 -11.62
CA SER A 9 18.56 -7.14 -11.40
C SER A 9 19.67 -7.49 -10.40
N HIS A 10 19.61 -8.68 -9.80
CA HIS A 10 20.57 -9.12 -8.77
C HIS A 10 20.68 -8.17 -7.56
N HIS A 11 19.56 -7.60 -7.14
CA HIS A 11 19.46 -6.63 -6.03
C HIS A 11 19.71 -7.22 -4.62
N GLY A 12 19.94 -8.52 -4.48
CA GLY A 12 20.24 -9.18 -3.20
C GLY A 12 19.05 -9.43 -2.28
N ILE A 13 17.89 -8.81 -2.51
CA ILE A 13 16.64 -9.14 -1.80
C ILE A 13 16.20 -10.58 -2.15
N PRO A 14 16.04 -11.48 -1.16
CA PRO A 14 15.57 -12.84 -1.39
C PRO A 14 14.18 -12.86 -2.02
N LEU A 15 13.96 -13.77 -2.98
CA LEU A 15 12.66 -13.94 -3.62
C LEU A 15 11.56 -14.31 -2.61
N ALA A 16 11.89 -15.13 -1.61
CA ALA A 16 10.95 -15.53 -0.56
C ALA A 16 10.38 -14.33 0.21
N ASP A 17 11.22 -13.34 0.54
CA ASP A 17 10.79 -12.14 1.27
C ASP A 17 9.87 -11.27 0.42
N ILE A 18 10.15 -11.17 -0.89
CA ILE A 18 9.30 -10.46 -1.85
C ILE A 18 7.92 -11.13 -1.93
N LEU A 19 7.89 -12.46 -2.10
CA LEU A 19 6.66 -13.23 -2.18
C LEU A 19 5.85 -13.16 -0.87
N GLN A 20 6.53 -13.21 0.28
CA GLN A 20 5.89 -13.04 1.58
C GLN A 20 5.26 -11.66 1.72
N ALA A 21 5.96 -10.60 1.34
CA ALA A 21 5.42 -9.24 1.38
C ALA A 21 4.18 -9.08 0.49
N PHE A 22 4.18 -9.64 -0.72
CA PHE A 22 3.00 -9.66 -1.59
C PHE A 22 1.84 -10.45 -0.97
N SER A 23 2.09 -11.64 -0.43
CA SER A 23 1.06 -12.47 0.20
C SER A 23 0.42 -11.78 1.42
N MET A 24 1.23 -11.15 2.29
CA MET A 24 0.71 -10.38 3.42
C MET A 24 -0.13 -9.18 2.96
N THR A 25 0.29 -8.53 1.88
CA THR A 25 -0.41 -7.37 1.30
C THR A 25 -1.74 -7.78 0.68
N GLU A 26 -1.76 -8.88 -0.07
CA GLU A 26 -2.98 -9.46 -0.66
C GLU A 26 -3.98 -9.85 0.43
N ALA A 27 -3.52 -10.57 1.46
CA ALA A 27 -4.36 -10.97 2.60
C ALA A 27 -5.00 -9.76 3.29
N PHE A 28 -4.23 -8.68 3.51
CA PHE A 28 -4.78 -7.46 4.11
C PHE A 28 -5.83 -6.78 3.22
N PHE A 29 -5.60 -6.68 1.91
CA PHE A 29 -6.53 -5.99 1.01
C PHE A 29 -7.79 -6.80 0.69
N ASP A 30 -7.74 -8.13 0.84
CA ASP A 30 -8.91 -9.02 0.75
C ASP A 30 -9.85 -8.89 1.96
N LEU A 31 -9.39 -8.28 3.06
CA LEU A 31 -10.24 -7.98 4.21
C LEU A 31 -11.39 -7.04 3.83
N PRO A 32 -12.54 -7.13 4.52
CA PRO A 32 -13.63 -6.19 4.35
C PRO A 32 -13.22 -4.74 4.59
N ASP A 33 -13.89 -3.82 3.89
CA ASP A 33 -13.62 -2.38 3.98
C ASP A 33 -13.71 -1.84 5.41
N GLU A 34 -14.64 -2.36 6.22
CA GLU A 34 -14.83 -1.96 7.62
C GLU A 34 -13.62 -2.29 8.51
N VAL A 35 -12.89 -3.36 8.20
CA VAL A 35 -11.67 -3.75 8.91
C VAL A 35 -10.53 -2.81 8.53
N LYS A 36 -10.33 -2.59 7.22
CA LYS A 36 -9.28 -1.70 6.70
C LYS A 36 -9.48 -0.25 7.14
N ARG A 37 -10.74 0.21 7.27
CA ARG A 37 -11.12 1.55 7.75
C ARG A 37 -10.70 1.85 9.19
N GLN A 38 -10.36 0.85 10.00
CA GLN A 38 -9.82 1.06 11.34
C GLN A 38 -8.48 1.82 11.33
N TYR A 39 -7.78 1.83 10.20
CA TYR A 39 -6.49 2.47 10.03
C TYR A 39 -6.52 3.61 9.00
N PRO A 40 -7.27 4.69 9.20
CA PRO A 40 -7.39 5.74 8.19
C PRO A 40 -6.05 6.42 7.88
N LEU A 41 -5.83 6.78 6.62
CA LEU A 41 -4.68 7.58 6.23
C LEU A 41 -4.71 8.92 6.96
N ALA A 42 -3.70 9.17 7.80
CA ALA A 42 -3.48 10.45 8.45
C ALA A 42 -1.99 10.72 8.62
N GLY A 43 -1.53 11.92 8.27
CA GLY A 43 -0.11 12.27 8.37
C GLY A 43 0.79 11.31 7.58
N ASN A 44 0.39 10.89 6.37
CA ASN A 44 1.18 9.98 5.52
C ASN A 44 1.35 8.55 6.08
N ALA A 45 0.44 8.07 6.93
CA ALA A 45 0.39 6.67 7.35
C ALA A 45 -1.05 6.16 7.47
N GLY A 46 -1.32 4.95 6.98
CA GLY A 46 -2.65 4.31 7.01
C GLY A 46 -3.26 4.07 5.64
N TRP A 47 -4.50 3.59 5.65
CA TRP A 47 -5.30 3.13 4.53
C TRP A 47 -6.16 4.24 3.91
N GLU A 48 -6.24 4.25 2.58
CA GLU A 48 -7.20 5.04 1.81
C GLU A 48 -7.75 4.25 0.62
N SER A 49 -8.97 4.60 0.18
CA SER A 49 -9.60 4.02 -1.01
C SER A 49 -10.29 5.12 -1.83
N LYS A 50 -10.03 5.13 -3.15
CA LYS A 50 -10.60 6.05 -4.14
C LYS A 50 -10.44 7.55 -3.80
N ALA A 51 -9.38 7.91 -3.09
CA ALA A 51 -9.14 9.29 -2.64
C ALA A 51 -8.64 10.23 -3.76
N GLN A 52 -7.97 9.68 -4.78
CA GLN A 52 -7.38 10.48 -5.85
C GLN A 52 -8.35 10.61 -7.03
N VAL A 53 -8.76 11.85 -7.35
CA VAL A 53 -9.54 12.17 -8.55
C VAL A 53 -8.62 12.73 -9.62
N ARG A 54 -8.65 12.15 -10.83
CA ARG A 54 -7.85 12.66 -11.94
C ARG A 54 -8.49 13.90 -12.55
N PRO A 55 -7.78 15.03 -12.69
CA PRO A 55 -8.34 16.24 -13.30
C PRO A 55 -8.85 16.04 -14.73
N SER A 56 -8.21 15.14 -15.49
CA SER A 56 -8.56 14.87 -16.89
C SER A 56 -9.85 14.06 -17.07
N THR A 57 -10.12 13.08 -16.20
CA THR A 57 -11.29 12.20 -16.30
C THR A 57 -12.40 12.55 -15.31
N ARG A 58 -12.10 13.35 -14.29
CA ARG A 58 -12.96 13.65 -13.12
C ARG A 58 -13.47 12.39 -12.40
N THR A 59 -12.85 11.24 -12.64
CA THR A 59 -13.18 9.99 -11.98
C THR A 59 -12.15 9.68 -10.90
N PRO A 60 -12.57 9.11 -9.76
CA PRO A 60 -11.66 8.54 -8.80
C PRO A 60 -10.85 7.40 -9.42
N ASP A 61 -9.58 7.33 -9.07
CA ASP A 61 -8.77 6.14 -9.35
C ASP A 61 -9.40 4.94 -8.62
N GLN A 62 -9.61 3.85 -9.36
CA GLN A 62 -10.06 2.58 -8.77
C GLN A 62 -8.88 1.91 -8.08
N LYS A 63 -8.45 2.50 -6.97
CA LYS A 63 -7.34 2.04 -6.16
C LYS A 63 -7.67 2.14 -4.68
N GLU A 64 -7.04 1.27 -3.93
CA GLU A 64 -6.80 1.45 -2.50
C GLU A 64 -5.30 1.37 -2.23
N SER A 65 -4.87 1.91 -1.09
CA SER A 65 -3.47 1.85 -0.69
C SER A 65 -3.34 1.91 0.83
N TYR A 66 -2.22 1.37 1.33
CA TYR A 66 -1.82 1.50 2.72
C TYR A 66 -0.42 2.09 2.77
N GLN A 67 -0.27 3.24 3.41
CA GLN A 67 1.01 3.91 3.51
C GLN A 67 1.72 3.56 4.82
N ILE A 68 2.95 3.05 4.72
CA ILE A 68 3.79 2.72 5.87
C ILE A 68 4.88 3.79 6.00
N THR A 69 4.71 4.69 6.97
CA THR A 69 5.73 5.67 7.34
C THR A 69 6.24 5.34 8.73
N ARG A 70 7.35 4.61 8.83
CA ARG A 70 7.90 4.04 10.09
C ARG A 70 7.74 4.90 11.36
N PRO A 71 8.13 6.19 11.40
CA PRO A 71 7.98 7.02 12.61
C PRO A 71 6.52 7.30 13.02
N LEU A 72 5.55 7.02 12.14
CA LEU A 72 4.13 7.36 12.28
C LEU A 72 3.23 6.13 12.37
N MET A 73 3.80 4.94 12.55
CA MET A 73 3.06 3.68 12.56
C MET A 73 2.55 3.23 13.93
N ALA A 74 2.83 3.98 15.01
CA ALA A 74 2.34 3.65 16.34
C ALA A 74 0.79 3.57 16.33
N GLY A 75 0.24 2.40 16.69
CA GLY A 75 -1.20 2.13 16.65
C GLY A 75 -1.80 1.97 15.24
N ARG A 76 -0.95 1.84 14.20
CA ARG A 76 -1.37 1.72 12.79
C ARG A 76 -0.75 0.52 12.09
N TRP A 77 -0.20 -0.42 12.84
CA TRP A 77 0.21 -1.70 12.27
C TRP A 77 -1.01 -2.63 12.27
N PRO A 78 -1.41 -3.17 11.10
CA PRO A 78 -2.32 -4.30 11.07
C PRO A 78 -1.76 -5.46 11.89
N SER A 79 -2.62 -6.22 12.54
CA SER A 79 -2.24 -7.40 13.32
C SER A 79 -2.78 -8.66 12.67
N ASP A 80 -2.23 -9.82 13.03
CA ASP A 80 -2.71 -11.13 12.53
C ASP A 80 -4.13 -11.50 13.05
N ARG A 81 -4.81 -10.60 13.76
CA ARG A 81 -6.14 -10.81 14.35
C ARG A 81 -7.28 -10.15 13.57
N GLU A 82 -6.95 -9.29 12.61
CA GLU A 82 -7.94 -8.76 11.67
C GLU A 82 -8.46 -9.87 10.76
#